data_AF-A0A101SQE8-F1
#
_entry.id   AF-A0A101SQE8-F1
#
_cell.length_a   1.000
_cell.length_b   1.000
_cell.length_c   1.000
_cell.angle_alpha   90.00
_cell.angle_beta   90.00
_cell.angle_gamma   90.00
#
_symmetry.space_group_name_H-M   'P 1'
#
loop_
_entity.id
_entity.type
_entity.pdbx_description
1 polymer ?
#
loop_
_entity_poly.entity_id
_entity_poly.type
_entity_poly.pdbx_seq_one_letter_code
_entity_poly.pdbx_strand_id
1 'polypeptide(L)'
;MPELRCEAVRWVDDEPFPGIVEVRFIDATGHCWSLIDKCAIFAQLGELTPASTYPVEVTVACVVQGVGVGAVGDEIVTVSTSPDSVATLDGQNTFTVRRSQLLQ
;
A
#
# COMPACT_ATOMS: atom_id res chain seq x y z
N MET A 1 6.20 5.29 12.19
CA MET A 1 5.69 3.95 11.79
C MET A 1 6.11 3.77 10.35
N PRO A 2 6.69 2.63 9.94
CA PRO A 2 7.10 2.49 8.55
C PRO A 2 5.89 2.51 7.63
N GLU A 3 6.07 3.11 6.46
CA GLU A 3 5.04 3.16 5.44
C GLU A 3 5.54 2.47 4.16
N LEU A 4 4.68 1.67 3.55
CA LEU A 4 4.97 1.00 2.29
C LEU A 4 4.60 1.91 1.12
N ARG A 5 5.54 2.13 0.19
CA ARG A 5 5.27 2.87 -1.06
C ARG A 5 4.33 2.09 -1.99
N CYS A 6 3.33 2.79 -2.49
CA CYS A 6 2.29 2.31 -3.38
C CYS A 6 1.97 3.36 -4.46
N GLU A 7 1.09 3.00 -5.38
CA GLU A 7 0.50 3.92 -6.35
C GLU A 7 -1.01 3.81 -6.29
N ALA A 8 -1.72 4.92 -6.05
CA ALA A 8 -3.14 4.99 -6.33
C ALA A 8 -3.32 4.97 -7.85
N VAL A 9 -4.13 4.06 -8.37
CA VAL A 9 -4.29 3.86 -9.83
C VAL A 9 -5.64 4.30 -10.37
N ARG A 10 -6.65 4.42 -9.52
CA ARG A 10 -7.96 5.00 -9.86
C ARG A 10 -8.78 5.35 -8.63
N TRP A 11 -9.72 6.29 -8.81
CA TRP A 11 -10.87 6.46 -7.93
C TRP A 11 -11.87 5.30 -8.16
N VAL A 12 -12.46 4.79 -7.09
CA VAL A 12 -13.37 3.64 -7.11
C VAL A 12 -14.80 4.09 -6.86
N ASP A 13 -15.03 4.85 -5.80
CA ASP A 13 -16.36 5.27 -5.36
C ASP A 13 -16.27 6.55 -4.52
N ASP A 14 -17.30 7.39 -4.55
CA ASP A 14 -17.41 8.56 -3.70
C ASP A 14 -17.94 8.21 -2.30
N GLU A 15 -18.64 7.07 -2.16
CA GLU A 15 -19.20 6.60 -0.89
C GLU A 15 -18.53 5.30 -0.40
N PRO A 16 -18.35 5.14 0.93
CA PRO A 16 -18.62 6.10 1.99
C PRO A 16 -17.60 7.25 2.01
N PHE A 17 -17.90 8.36 2.71
CA PHE A 17 -16.95 9.46 2.85
C PHE A 17 -15.83 9.14 3.87
N PRO A 18 -14.56 9.50 3.58
CA PRO A 18 -14.04 9.94 2.29
C PRO A 18 -13.96 8.79 1.28
N GLY A 19 -14.10 9.11 -0.01
CA GLY A 19 -14.27 8.12 -1.08
C GLY A 19 -13.14 7.12 -1.22
N ILE A 20 -13.38 6.07 -1.99
CA ILE A 20 -12.56 4.87 -2.11
C ILE A 20 -11.61 4.97 -3.31
N VAL A 21 -10.38 4.50 -3.15
CA VAL A 21 -9.39 4.37 -4.22
C VAL A 21 -8.85 2.94 -4.30
N GLU A 22 -8.36 2.56 -5.48
CA GLU A 22 -7.53 1.37 -5.64
C GLU A 22 -6.07 1.80 -5.63
N VAL A 23 -5.26 1.18 -4.77
CA VAL A 23 -3.81 1.32 -4.76
C VAL A 23 -3.13 0.00 -5.11
N ARG A 24 -1.96 0.09 -5.73
CA ARG A 24 -1.16 -1.07 -6.12
C ARG A 24 0.29 -0.92 -5.70
N PHE A 25 0.95 -2.06 -5.49
CA PHE A 25 2.39 -2.14 -5.34
C PHE A 25 2.87 -3.51 -5.82
N ILE A 26 4.15 -3.59 -6.20
CA ILE A 26 4.80 -4.84 -6.60
C ILE A 26 5.64 -5.33 -5.42
N ASP A 27 5.47 -6.57 -5.00
CA ASP A 27 6.23 -7.15 -3.89
C ASP A 27 7.63 -7.64 -4.33
N ALA A 28 8.40 -8.18 -3.39
CA ALA A 28 9.76 -8.66 -3.66
C ALA A 28 9.80 -9.87 -4.62
N THR A 29 8.68 -10.57 -4.80
CA THR A 29 8.54 -11.71 -5.72
C THR A 29 8.09 -11.28 -7.12
N GLY A 30 7.79 -10.00 -7.32
CA GLY A 30 7.25 -9.46 -8.57
C GLY A 30 5.72 -9.56 -8.68
N HIS A 31 5.02 -9.95 -7.62
CA HIS A 31 3.57 -10.00 -7.61
C HIS A 31 2.98 -8.59 -7.40
N CYS A 32 2.04 -8.20 -8.26
CA CYS A 32 1.30 -6.95 -8.12
C CYS A 32 0.09 -7.14 -7.20
N TRP A 33 0.11 -6.50 -6.05
CA TRP A 33 -0.99 -6.47 -5.10
C TRP A 33 -1.91 -5.28 -5.36
N SER A 34 -3.18 -5.45 -4.98
CA SER A 34 -4.21 -4.41 -5.08
C SER A 34 -4.92 -4.29 -3.74
N LEU A 35 -4.99 -3.07 -3.20
CA LEU A 35 -5.73 -2.73 -1.99
C LEU A 35 -6.80 -1.70 -2.38
N ILE A 36 -8.03 -1.86 -1.88
CA ILE A 36 -9.16 -0.97 -2.17
C ILE A 36 -9.72 -0.50 -0.84
N ASP A 37 -9.52 0.77 -0.52
CA ASP A 37 -9.99 1.37 0.73
C ASP A 37 -10.17 2.89 0.58
N LYS A 38 -10.62 3.55 1.64
CA LYS A 38 -10.79 5.01 1.70
C LYS A 38 -9.50 5.73 1.34
N CYS A 39 -9.60 6.77 0.55
CA CYS A 39 -8.46 7.56 0.07
C CYS A 39 -7.63 8.15 1.22
N ALA A 40 -8.27 8.47 2.35
CA ALA A 40 -7.63 9.00 3.55
C ALA A 40 -6.73 8.00 4.29
N ILE A 41 -6.77 6.71 3.92
CA ILE A 41 -5.81 5.71 4.39
C ILE A 41 -4.46 5.86 3.69
N PHE A 42 -4.47 6.35 2.43
CA PHE A 42 -3.28 6.34 1.58
C PHE A 42 -2.63 7.71 1.39
N ALA A 43 -3.39 8.79 1.60
CA ALA A 43 -2.95 10.17 1.42
C ALA A 43 -3.68 11.12 2.37
N GLN A 44 -3.22 12.36 2.50
CA GLN A 44 -3.96 13.36 3.26
C GLN A 44 -5.32 13.63 2.60
N LEU A 45 -6.32 13.96 3.43
CA LEU A 45 -7.66 14.24 2.94
C LEU A 45 -7.65 15.38 1.91
N GLY A 46 -8.09 15.08 0.68
CA GLY A 46 -8.13 16.03 -0.43
C GLY A 46 -6.94 15.95 -1.40
N GLU A 47 -5.88 15.20 -1.09
CA GLU A 47 -4.77 14.95 -2.02
C GLU A 47 -5.15 13.96 -3.14
N LEU A 48 -6.02 13.01 -2.81
CA LEU A 48 -6.64 12.11 -3.78
C LEU A 48 -8.09 12.52 -4.00
N THR A 49 -8.42 12.78 -5.27
CA THR A 49 -9.76 13.15 -5.72
C THR A 49 -10.11 12.42 -7.03
N PRO A 50 -11.40 12.32 -7.40
CA PRO A 50 -11.80 11.75 -8.69
C PRO A 50 -11.16 12.44 -9.91
N ALA A 51 -10.81 13.72 -9.78
CA ALA A 51 -10.22 14.53 -10.86
C ALA A 51 -8.68 14.45 -10.92
N SER A 52 -8.04 13.67 -10.04
CA SER A 52 -6.58 13.52 -10.04
C SER A 52 -6.09 12.84 -11.33
N THR A 53 -4.87 13.15 -11.75
CA THR A 53 -4.21 12.39 -12.82
C THR A 53 -3.54 11.17 -12.22
N TYR A 54 -4.11 9.99 -12.47
CA TYR A 54 -3.58 8.71 -11.98
C TYR A 54 -2.53 8.12 -12.95
N PRO A 55 -1.52 7.38 -12.46
CA PRO A 55 -1.30 7.01 -11.06
C PRO A 55 -0.70 8.13 -10.19
N VAL A 56 -0.97 8.08 -8.89
CA VAL A 56 -0.43 9.01 -7.87
C VAL A 56 0.39 8.22 -6.85
N GLU A 57 1.61 8.65 -6.55
CA GLU A 57 2.45 8.03 -5.50
C GLU A 57 1.82 8.28 -4.12
N VAL A 58 1.64 7.20 -3.36
CA VAL A 58 0.99 7.20 -2.05
C VAL A 58 1.68 6.19 -1.14
N THR A 59 1.26 6.13 0.12
CA THR A 59 1.79 5.18 1.07
C THR A 59 0.69 4.44 1.81
N VAL A 60 1.03 3.32 2.45
CA VAL A 60 0.15 2.65 3.41
C VAL A 60 0.92 2.34 4.68
N ALA A 61 0.32 2.63 5.83
CA ALA A 61 0.93 2.31 7.11
C ALA A 61 1.12 0.80 7.25
N CYS A 62 2.29 0.39 7.75
CA CYS A 62 2.58 -1.01 7.96
C CYS A 62 3.41 -1.27 9.21
N VAL A 63 3.47 -2.53 9.60
CA VAL A 63 4.38 -3.03 10.64
C VAL A 63 5.29 -4.10 10.06
N VAL A 64 6.59 -4.02 10.35
CA VAL A 64 7.54 -5.07 9.99
C VAL A 64 7.40 -6.22 10.99
N GLN A 65 7.06 -7.40 10.51
CA GLN A 65 6.87 -8.62 11.31
C GLN A 65 8.12 -9.51 11.33
N GLY A 66 8.99 -9.40 10.33
CA GLY A 66 10.21 -10.19 10.24
C GLY A 66 11.13 -9.72 9.12
N VAL A 67 12.40 -10.11 9.22
CA VAL A 67 13.45 -9.80 8.24
C VAL A 67 13.91 -11.11 7.60
N GLY A 68 13.92 -11.15 6.28
CA GLY A 68 14.47 -12.23 5.46
C GLY A 68 15.68 -11.73 4.66
N VAL A 69 16.60 -12.64 4.35
CA VAL A 69 17.74 -12.34 3.48
C VAL A 69 17.35 -12.67 2.04
N GLY A 70 17.23 -11.66 1.18
CA GLY A 70 17.03 -11.85 -0.25
C GLY A 70 18.34 -12.17 -0.98
N ALA A 71 18.29 -12.20 -2.32
CA ALA A 71 19.52 -12.30 -3.13
C ALA A 71 20.46 -11.13 -2.80
N VAL A 72 21.77 -11.37 -2.87
CA VAL A 72 22.85 -10.47 -2.41
C VAL A 72 22.54 -8.99 -2.66
N GLY A 73 22.26 -8.25 -1.58
CA GLY A 73 22.02 -6.80 -1.60
C GLY A 73 20.56 -6.34 -1.46
N ASP A 74 19.59 -7.25 -1.56
CA ASP A 74 18.16 -6.92 -1.44
C ASP A 74 17.60 -7.47 -0.11
N GLU A 75 17.57 -6.64 0.93
CA GLU A 75 16.93 -7.02 2.20
C GLU A 75 15.42 -7.10 1.98
N ILE A 76 14.84 -8.26 2.29
CA ILE A 76 13.41 -8.52 2.15
C ILE A 76 12.79 -8.55 3.53
N VAL A 77 11.63 -7.95 3.70
CA VAL A 77 10.92 -7.90 4.97
C VAL A 77 9.47 -8.32 4.80
N THR A 78 8.94 -9.01 5.80
CA THR A 78 7.52 -9.29 5.89
C THR A 78 6.85 -8.12 6.60
N VAL A 79 5.89 -7.49 5.93
CA VAL A 79 5.11 -6.38 6.49
C VAL A 79 3.64 -6.73 6.59
N SER A 80 2.94 -6.13 7.54
CA SER A 80 1.48 -6.21 7.67
C SER A 80 0.84 -4.82 7.60
N THR A 81 -0.23 -4.70 6.82
CA THR A 81 -1.09 -3.49 6.72
C THR A 81 -2.18 -3.44 7.79
N SER A 82 -2.02 -4.22 8.86
CA SER A 82 -2.93 -4.25 10.02
C SER A 82 -3.13 -2.92 10.77
N PRO A 83 -2.24 -1.90 10.78
CA PRO A 83 -2.49 -0.65 11.50
C PRO A 83 -3.82 0.00 11.12
N ASP A 84 -4.15 -0.01 9.83
CA ASP A 84 -5.39 0.57 9.30
C ASP A 84 -6.38 -0.50 8.87
N SER A 85 -6.14 -1.77 9.21
CA SER A 85 -6.96 -2.94 8.83
C SER A 85 -7.17 -3.09 7.32
N VAL A 86 -6.24 -2.59 6.51
CA VAL A 86 -6.29 -2.70 5.05
C VAL A 86 -5.89 -4.10 4.64
N ALA A 87 -6.64 -4.69 3.72
CA ALA A 87 -6.35 -5.98 3.13
C ALA A 87 -6.73 -5.99 1.64
N THR A 88 -6.24 -6.98 0.91
CA THR A 88 -6.76 -7.33 -0.41
C THR A 88 -8.20 -7.85 -0.29
N LEU A 89 -8.88 -7.99 -1.43
CA LEU A 89 -10.27 -8.49 -1.47
C LEU A 89 -10.43 -9.90 -0.88
N ASP A 90 -9.39 -10.74 -1.00
CA ASP A 90 -9.34 -12.09 -0.42
C ASP A 90 -8.83 -12.12 1.04
N GLY A 91 -8.59 -10.95 1.65
CA GLY A 91 -8.24 -10.82 3.06
C GLY A 91 -6.74 -10.91 3.37
N GLN A 92 -5.87 -10.94 2.35
CA GLN A 92 -4.42 -10.89 2.55
C GLN A 92 -4.01 -9.49 3.03
N ASN A 93 -3.30 -9.42 4.17
CA ASN A 93 -2.77 -8.18 4.71
C ASN A 93 -1.26 -8.24 5.01
N THR A 94 -0.61 -9.36 4.68
CA THR A 94 0.80 -9.60 4.94
C THR A 94 1.55 -9.75 3.63
N PHE A 95 2.65 -9.02 3.45
CA PHE A 95 3.35 -8.95 2.17
C PHE A 95 4.86 -9.08 2.36
N THR A 96 5.52 -9.67 1.38
CA THR A 96 6.98 -9.84 1.37
C THR A 96 7.57 -8.79 0.43
N VAL A 97 8.06 -7.69 0.99
CA VAL A 97 8.50 -6.51 0.22
C VAL A 97 10.00 -6.28 0.39
N ARG A 98 10.61 -5.52 -0.51
CA ARG A 98 11.99 -5.05 -0.33
C ARG A 98 12.02 -3.98 0.75
N ARG A 99 13.05 -3.97 1.58
CA ARG A 99 13.28 -2.94 2.60
C ARG A 99 13.33 -1.53 1.99
N SER A 100 13.81 -1.42 0.76
CA SER A 100 13.85 -0.18 -0.02
C SER A 100 12.46 0.35 -0.35
N GLN A 101 11.39 -0.45 -0.30
CA GLN A 101 10.03 0.03 -0.53
C GLN A 101 9.43 0.74 0.69
N LEU A 102 10.07 0.63 1.86
CA LEU A 102 9.58 1.24 3.10
C LEU A 102 10.19 2.62 3.33
N LEU A 103 9.35 3.57 3.72
CA LEU A 103 9.73 4.89 4.24
C LEU A 103 9.82 4.83 5.78
N GLN A 104 10.72 5.64 6.37
CA GLN A 104 10.95 5.70 7.82
C GLN A 104 10.34 6.94 8.46
#